data_AF-A0A643JVK8-F1
#
_entry.id   AF-A0A643JVK8-F1
#
_cell.length_a   1.000
_cell.length_b   1.000
_cell.length_c   1.000
_cell.angle_alpha   90.00
_cell.angle_beta   90.00
_cell.angle_gamma   90.00
#
_symmetry.space_group_name_H-M   'P 1'
#
loop_
_entity.id
_entity.type
_entity.pdbx_description
1 polymer ?
#
loop_
_entity_poly.entity_id
_entity_poly.type
_entity_poly.pdbx_seq_one_letter_code
_entity_poly.pdbx_strand_id
1 'polypeptide(L)'
;MLSDALQFLTRSDDWVATTIIGGVLSLLSVLILPAIILQGYFVRAMRAAARGEDAAPSFTDWGGLIVDGLKLFVVTLVWSLIAIVPSVIFAVVFAFGTFTVAEVTSQPGSVPAPEPSLNIGLLLLTAVGGLLVFALSLLVGYLVPAAGANFAIEGTLSAGFDVRTIVSGAFTGEYAIAWLLAIVVAVVLGTVGGLLSIILVGVFVLFYVQVTTYYLWARGYADGAGKQASW
;
A
#
# COMPACT_ATOMS: atom_id res chain seq x y z
N MET A 1 11.71 16.51 5.22
CA MET A 1 10.87 15.36 4.83
C MET A 1 10.03 15.64 3.58
N LEU A 2 8.95 16.44 3.63
CA LEU A 2 8.07 16.61 2.45
C LEU A 2 8.80 17.28 1.27
N SER A 3 9.55 18.36 1.53
CA SER A 3 10.34 19.03 0.48
C SER A 3 11.35 18.07 -0.16
N ASP A 4 12.04 17.27 0.65
CA ASP A 4 13.03 16.29 0.17
C ASP A 4 12.35 15.21 -0.66
N ALA A 5 11.18 14.71 -0.22
CA ALA A 5 10.41 13.70 -0.93
C ALA A 5 9.90 14.19 -2.31
N LEU A 6 9.54 15.46 -2.42
CA LEU A 6 9.11 16.06 -3.69
C LEU A 6 10.30 16.30 -4.62
N GLN A 7 11.47 16.65 -4.08
CA GLN A 7 12.66 16.90 -4.88
C GLN A 7 13.44 15.62 -5.21
N PHE A 8 13.18 14.52 -4.51
CA PHE A 8 13.94 13.27 -4.61
C PHE A 8 14.07 12.75 -6.04
N LEU A 9 12.96 12.69 -6.81
CA LEU A 9 13.02 12.25 -8.21
C LEU A 9 13.75 13.28 -9.08
N THR A 10 13.43 14.57 -8.92
CA THR A 10 13.97 15.65 -9.75
C THR A 10 15.43 15.98 -9.51
N ARG A 11 15.99 15.59 -8.35
CA ARG A 11 17.43 15.72 -8.03
C ARG A 11 18.28 14.64 -8.71
N SER A 12 17.67 13.61 -9.27
CA SER A 12 18.37 12.59 -10.05
C SER A 12 18.80 13.16 -11.41
N ASP A 13 20.04 12.93 -11.82
CA ASP A 13 20.53 13.37 -13.14
C ASP A 13 19.70 12.76 -14.28
N ASP A 14 19.22 11.53 -14.09
CA ASP A 14 18.43 10.76 -15.06
C ASP A 14 16.92 10.78 -14.74
N TRP A 15 16.41 11.85 -14.10
CA TRP A 15 15.02 11.91 -13.65
C TRP A 15 14.00 11.75 -14.80
N VAL A 16 14.30 12.30 -15.98
CA VAL A 16 13.43 12.19 -17.17
C VAL A 16 13.34 10.74 -17.63
N ALA A 17 14.49 10.08 -17.82
CA ALA A 17 14.54 8.68 -18.24
C ALA A 17 13.83 7.78 -17.21
N THR A 18 14.08 8.03 -15.92
CA THR A 18 13.45 7.29 -14.82
C THR A 18 11.95 7.48 -14.80
N THR A 19 11.46 8.70 -15.03
CA THR A 19 10.03 9.00 -15.10
C THR A 19 9.37 8.34 -16.31
N ILE A 20 10.01 8.39 -17.48
CA ILE A 20 9.48 7.77 -18.70
C ILE A 20 9.42 6.24 -18.54
N ILE A 21 10.51 5.61 -18.10
CA ILE A 21 10.57 4.16 -17.89
C ILE A 21 9.54 3.75 -16.82
N GLY A 22 9.51 4.45 -15.69
CA GLY A 22 8.56 4.18 -14.61
C GLY A 22 7.10 4.37 -15.03
N GLY A 23 6.79 5.41 -15.79
CA GLY A 23 5.46 5.67 -16.34
C GLY A 23 5.03 4.59 -17.33
N VAL A 24 5.91 4.18 -18.25
CA VAL A 24 5.64 3.09 -19.20
C VAL A 24 5.46 1.76 -18.48
N LEU A 25 6.31 1.43 -17.50
CA LEU A 25 6.14 0.24 -16.67
C LEU A 25 4.83 0.27 -15.86
N SER A 26 4.40 1.45 -15.41
CA SER A 26 3.12 1.64 -14.73
C SER A 26 1.93 1.40 -15.67
N LEU A 27 2.00 1.81 -16.93
CA LEU A 27 0.98 1.46 -17.93
C LEU A 27 0.96 -0.04 -18.22
N LEU A 28 2.14 -0.64 -18.33
CA LEU A 28 2.31 -2.05 -18.62
C LEU A 28 2.16 -2.94 -17.38
N SER A 29 1.87 -2.40 -16.19
CA SER A 29 1.74 -3.17 -14.95
C SER A 29 0.51 -4.07 -14.92
N VAL A 30 -0.40 -3.94 -15.89
CA VAL A 30 -1.42 -4.95 -16.18
C VAL A 30 -0.79 -6.30 -16.52
N LEU A 31 0.45 -6.28 -17.04
CA LEU A 31 1.31 -7.44 -17.17
C LEU A 31 2.06 -7.66 -15.85
N ILE A 32 2.14 -8.91 -15.42
CA ILE A 32 2.78 -9.28 -14.14
C ILE A 32 4.25 -8.85 -14.09
N LEU A 33 5.01 -9.05 -15.18
CA LEU A 33 6.45 -8.80 -15.17
C LEU A 33 6.83 -7.30 -14.99
N PRO A 34 6.27 -6.34 -15.75
CA PRO A 34 6.45 -4.90 -15.49
C PRO A 34 6.07 -4.47 -14.07
N ALA A 35 4.99 -5.03 -13.52
CA ALA A 35 4.59 -4.73 -12.14
C ALA A 35 5.66 -5.18 -11.14
N ILE A 36 6.26 -6.36 -11.33
CA ILE A 36 7.34 -6.86 -10.48
C ILE A 36 8.59 -5.96 -10.60
N ILE A 37 8.98 -5.55 -11.80
CA ILE A 37 10.13 -4.64 -11.98
C ILE A 37 9.89 -3.31 -11.25
N LEU A 38 8.67 -2.76 -11.36
CA LEU A 38 8.30 -1.51 -10.71
C LEU A 38 8.35 -1.62 -9.18
N GLN A 39 7.91 -2.74 -8.62
CA GLN A 39 8.05 -3.01 -7.17
C GLN A 39 9.53 -3.04 -6.76
N GLY A 40 10.40 -3.65 -7.55
CA GLY A 40 11.84 -3.66 -7.29
C GLY A 40 12.45 -2.26 -7.31
N TYR A 41 11.96 -1.40 -8.20
CA TYR A 41 12.37 0.01 -8.22
C TYR A 41 11.98 0.72 -6.93
N PHE A 42 10.77 0.49 -6.42
CA PHE A 42 10.34 1.06 -5.14
C PHE A 42 11.19 0.55 -3.97
N VAL A 43 11.61 -0.71 -3.95
CA VAL A 43 12.57 -1.22 -2.95
C VAL A 43 13.87 -0.43 -3.01
N ARG A 44 14.41 -0.21 -4.21
CA ARG A 44 15.65 0.55 -4.39
C ARG A 44 15.48 2.01 -3.96
N ALA A 45 14.37 2.64 -4.30
CA ALA A 45 14.04 4.00 -3.88
C ALA A 45 13.89 4.12 -2.36
N MET A 46 13.19 3.17 -1.72
CA MET A 46 13.07 3.08 -0.27
C MET A 46 14.44 2.93 0.40
N ARG A 47 15.31 2.07 -0.15
CA ARG A 47 16.67 1.85 0.36
C ARG A 47 17.51 3.13 0.29
N ALA A 48 17.46 3.84 -0.83
CA ALA A 48 18.13 5.14 -1.01
C ALA A 48 17.60 6.19 -0.01
N ALA A 49 16.27 6.32 0.12
CA ALA A 49 15.62 7.23 1.05
C ALA A 49 16.01 6.97 2.51
N ALA A 50 16.03 5.70 2.92
CA ALA A 50 16.42 5.30 4.27
C ALA A 50 17.90 5.58 4.57
N ARG A 51 18.78 5.47 3.56
CA ARG A 51 20.20 5.85 3.69
C ARG A 51 20.42 7.37 3.69
N GLY A 52 19.39 8.17 3.44
CA GLY A 52 19.51 9.63 3.34
C GLY A 52 20.14 10.10 2.04
N GLU A 53 20.02 9.31 0.98
CA GLU A 53 20.37 9.77 -0.36
C GLU A 53 19.33 10.80 -0.83
N ASP A 54 19.81 11.89 -1.40
CA ASP A 54 18.98 13.02 -1.83
C ASP A 54 18.39 12.86 -3.24
N ALA A 55 18.85 11.87 -4.00
CA ALA A 55 18.48 11.64 -5.39
C ALA A 55 17.93 10.23 -5.62
N ALA A 56 16.90 10.14 -6.44
CA ALA A 56 16.30 8.85 -6.79
C ALA A 56 17.24 7.99 -7.64
N PRO A 57 17.26 6.66 -7.40
CA PRO A 57 18.06 5.74 -8.20
C PRO A 57 17.52 5.62 -9.62
N SER A 58 18.38 5.22 -10.55
CA SER A 58 18.05 4.93 -11.96
C SER A 58 17.53 3.49 -12.15
N PHE A 59 16.85 3.25 -13.28
CA PHE A 59 16.48 1.91 -13.76
C PHE A 59 17.68 1.16 -14.38
N THR A 60 18.67 0.85 -13.54
CA THR A 60 19.81 -0.02 -13.89
C THR A 60 19.66 -1.39 -13.22
N ASP A 61 20.48 -2.38 -13.59
CA ASP A 61 20.43 -3.71 -12.96
C ASP A 61 19.01 -4.31 -12.89
N TRP A 62 18.43 -4.57 -14.07
CA TRP A 62 17.07 -5.08 -14.21
C TRP A 62 16.87 -6.45 -13.53
N GLY A 63 17.93 -7.28 -13.49
CA GLY A 63 17.90 -8.55 -12.77
C GLY A 63 17.68 -8.35 -11.27
N GLY A 64 18.44 -7.43 -10.66
CA GLY A 64 18.23 -7.05 -9.26
C GLY A 64 16.83 -6.48 -8.99
N LEU A 65 16.30 -5.64 -9.90
CA LEU A 65 14.93 -5.11 -9.79
C LEU A 65 13.88 -6.24 -9.78
N ILE A 66 14.00 -7.24 -10.65
CA ILE A 66 13.06 -8.37 -10.67
C ILE A 66 13.11 -9.14 -9.35
N VAL A 67 14.30 -9.42 -8.83
CA VAL A 67 14.48 -10.17 -7.58
C VAL A 67 13.93 -9.39 -6.38
N ASP A 68 14.30 -8.12 -6.23
CA ASP A 68 13.82 -7.28 -5.12
C ASP A 68 12.31 -7.02 -5.25
N GLY A 69 11.79 -6.89 -6.47
CA GLY A 69 10.37 -6.76 -6.74
C GLY A 69 9.56 -8.00 -6.37
N LEU A 70 10.08 -9.20 -6.68
CA LEU A 70 9.44 -10.45 -6.30
C LEU A 70 9.43 -10.61 -4.77
N LYS A 71 10.52 -10.25 -4.09
CA LYS A 71 10.57 -10.24 -2.62
C LYS A 71 9.54 -9.29 -2.03
N LEU A 72 9.47 -8.04 -2.51
CA LEU A 72 8.48 -7.07 -2.02
C LEU A 72 7.04 -7.51 -2.32
N PHE A 73 6.81 -8.13 -3.48
CA PHE A 73 5.52 -8.73 -3.81
C PHE A 73 5.14 -9.82 -2.82
N VAL A 74 6.05 -10.74 -2.48
CA VAL A 74 5.81 -11.80 -1.48
C VAL A 74 5.52 -11.20 -0.10
N VAL A 75 6.28 -10.20 0.34
CA VAL A 75 6.03 -9.48 1.60
C VAL A 75 4.63 -8.87 1.60
N THR A 76 4.32 -8.09 0.58
CA THR A 76 3.01 -7.41 0.43
C THR A 76 1.87 -8.41 0.38
N LEU A 77 2.03 -9.50 -0.37
CA LEU A 77 1.02 -10.54 -0.51
C LEU A 77 0.73 -11.20 0.84
N VAL A 78 1.75 -11.68 1.55
CA VAL A 78 1.59 -12.35 2.85
C VAL A 78 0.94 -11.43 3.88
N TRP A 79 1.37 -10.17 3.97
CA TRP A 79 0.72 -9.19 4.87
C TRP A 79 -0.72 -8.88 4.44
N SER A 80 -0.99 -8.76 3.13
CA SER A 80 -2.34 -8.48 2.63
C SER A 80 -3.31 -9.62 2.93
N LEU A 81 -2.86 -10.88 2.98
CA LEU A 81 -3.70 -12.02 3.34
C LEU A 81 -4.30 -11.90 4.75
N ILE A 82 -3.61 -11.22 5.67
CA ILE A 82 -4.10 -10.96 7.03
C ILE A 82 -5.39 -10.12 7.00
N ALA A 83 -5.53 -9.20 6.03
CA ALA A 83 -6.76 -8.44 5.83
C ALA A 83 -7.74 -9.14 4.87
N ILE A 84 -7.24 -9.71 3.78
CA ILE A 84 -8.07 -10.29 2.71
C ILE A 84 -8.86 -11.51 3.23
N VAL A 85 -8.22 -12.42 3.96
CA VAL A 85 -8.89 -13.66 4.41
C VAL A 85 -10.09 -13.35 5.32
N PRO A 86 -9.97 -12.55 6.39
CA PRO A 86 -11.12 -12.14 7.19
C PRO A 86 -12.16 -11.34 6.40
N SER A 87 -11.73 -10.48 5.47
CA SER A 87 -12.65 -9.71 4.61
C SER A 87 -13.51 -10.61 3.72
N VAL A 88 -12.90 -11.63 3.10
CA VAL A 88 -13.60 -12.59 2.25
C VAL A 88 -14.53 -13.47 3.08
N ILE A 89 -14.06 -13.97 4.24
CA ILE A 89 -14.91 -14.74 5.16
C ILE A 89 -16.13 -13.91 5.58
N PHE A 90 -15.91 -12.65 5.98
CA PHE A 90 -16.98 -11.74 6.35
C PHE A 90 -17.95 -11.49 5.20
N ALA A 91 -17.45 -11.22 3.98
CA ALA A 91 -18.29 -11.01 2.80
C ALA A 91 -19.14 -12.24 2.46
N VAL A 92 -18.56 -13.44 2.55
CA VAL A 92 -19.27 -14.71 2.34
C VAL A 92 -20.35 -14.91 3.41
N VAL A 93 -20.01 -14.79 4.70
CA VAL A 93 -20.97 -14.94 5.80
C VAL A 93 -22.10 -13.91 5.69
N PHE A 94 -21.79 -12.67 5.32
CA PHE A 94 -22.77 -11.62 5.10
C PHE A 94 -23.69 -11.94 3.90
N ALA A 95 -23.14 -12.39 2.78
CA ALA A 95 -23.92 -12.77 1.59
C ALA A 95 -24.86 -13.95 1.88
N PHE A 96 -24.39 -14.98 2.58
CA PHE A 96 -25.25 -16.11 3.00
C PHE A 96 -26.30 -15.69 4.03
N GLY A 97 -25.95 -14.83 4.99
CA GLY A 97 -26.89 -14.33 6.00
C GLY A 97 -28.02 -13.49 5.42
N THR A 98 -27.74 -12.69 4.38
CA THR A 98 -28.76 -11.91 3.67
C THR A 98 -29.62 -12.77 2.75
N PHE A 99 -29.03 -13.76 2.06
CA PHE A 99 -29.75 -14.68 1.19
C PHE A 99 -30.78 -15.54 1.96
N THR A 100 -30.39 -16.10 3.11
CA THR A 100 -31.31 -16.93 3.92
C THR A 100 -32.49 -16.14 4.47
N VAL A 101 -32.30 -14.88 4.87
CA VAL A 101 -33.39 -13.98 5.29
C VAL A 101 -34.33 -13.67 4.13
N ALA A 102 -33.80 -13.44 2.92
CA ALA A 102 -34.61 -13.20 1.73
C ALA A 102 -35.45 -14.43 1.32
N GLU A 103 -34.88 -15.63 1.41
CA GLU A 103 -35.59 -16.87 1.06
C GLU A 103 -36.76 -17.16 2.03
N VAL A 104 -36.52 -17.06 3.34
CA VAL A 104 -37.56 -17.26 4.37
C VAL A 104 -38.71 -16.27 4.22
N THR A 105 -38.43 -15.02 3.83
CA THR A 105 -39.47 -14.00 3.63
C THR A 105 -40.25 -14.19 2.32
N SER A 106 -39.68 -14.87 1.33
CA SER A 106 -40.30 -15.13 0.01
C SER A 106 -41.19 -16.39 -0.07
N GLN A 107 -41.27 -17.19 1.00
CA GLN A 107 -41.95 -18.49 1.00
C GLN A 107 -43.50 -18.37 1.06
N PRO A 108 -44.28 -19.09 0.22
CA PRO A 108 -45.75 -19.00 0.24
C PRO A 108 -46.34 -19.40 1.60
N GLY A 109 -47.07 -18.50 2.25
CA GLY A 109 -47.59 -18.67 3.62
C GLY A 109 -46.74 -18.01 4.71
N SER A 110 -45.62 -17.37 4.35
CA SER A 110 -44.93 -16.44 5.25
C SER A 110 -45.84 -15.25 5.56
N VAL A 111 -45.88 -14.83 6.82
CA VAL A 111 -46.52 -13.56 7.18
C VAL A 111 -45.71 -12.45 6.49
N PRO A 112 -46.31 -11.58 5.66
CA PRO A 112 -45.60 -10.43 5.11
C PRO A 112 -44.99 -9.66 6.28
N ALA A 113 -43.66 -9.56 6.32
CA ALA A 113 -43.00 -8.80 7.37
C ALA A 113 -43.54 -7.37 7.31
N PRO A 114 -44.15 -6.85 8.39
CA PRO A 114 -44.57 -5.46 8.42
C PRO A 114 -43.29 -4.61 8.52
N GLU A 115 -43.05 -3.77 7.52
CA GLU A 115 -41.86 -2.90 7.39
C GLU A 115 -40.53 -3.70 7.28
N PRO A 116 -39.36 -3.07 6.99
CA PRO A 116 -38.10 -3.79 7.05
C PRO A 116 -37.89 -4.21 8.51
N SER A 117 -38.26 -5.45 8.83
CA SER A 117 -38.06 -6.01 10.16
C SER A 117 -36.55 -6.03 10.41
N LEU A 118 -36.09 -5.14 11.28
CA LEU A 118 -34.67 -4.97 11.59
C LEU A 118 -34.14 -6.27 12.20
N ASN A 119 -33.45 -7.08 11.41
CA ASN A 119 -32.78 -8.28 11.91
C ASN A 119 -31.57 -7.83 12.75
N ILE A 120 -31.77 -7.74 14.07
CA ILE A 120 -30.76 -7.28 15.02
C ILE A 120 -29.48 -8.12 14.91
N GLY A 121 -29.58 -9.43 14.65
CA GLY A 121 -28.43 -10.31 14.46
C GLY A 121 -27.61 -9.93 13.22
N LEU A 122 -28.27 -9.70 12.08
CA LEU A 122 -27.61 -9.25 10.85
C LEU A 122 -27.05 -7.84 10.98
N LEU A 123 -27.76 -6.93 11.66
CA LEU A 123 -27.30 -5.56 11.93
C LEU A 123 -26.03 -5.58 12.77
N LEU A 124 -26.01 -6.33 13.89
CA LEU A 124 -24.84 -6.45 14.76
C LEU A 124 -23.67 -7.11 14.03
N LEU A 125 -23.92 -8.17 13.26
CA LEU A 125 -22.89 -8.81 12.43
C LEU A 125 -22.29 -7.81 11.44
N THR A 126 -23.12 -7.03 10.75
CA THR A 126 -22.66 -6.06 9.75
C THR A 126 -21.90 -4.91 10.39
N ALA A 127 -22.45 -4.34 11.47
CA ALA A 127 -21.84 -3.21 12.16
C ALA A 127 -20.52 -3.61 12.83
N VAL A 128 -20.53 -4.65 13.67
CA VAL A 128 -19.34 -5.09 14.42
C VAL A 128 -18.34 -5.78 13.50
N GLY A 129 -18.79 -6.75 12.70
CA GLY A 129 -17.93 -7.47 11.76
C GLY A 129 -17.34 -6.55 10.70
N GLY A 130 -18.14 -5.64 10.14
CA GLY A 130 -17.67 -4.64 9.20
C GLY A 130 -16.67 -3.67 9.83
N LEU A 131 -16.91 -3.20 11.05
CA LEU A 131 -15.97 -2.35 11.77
C LEU A 131 -14.65 -3.08 12.07
N LEU A 132 -14.70 -4.34 12.48
CA LEU A 132 -13.50 -5.15 12.75
C LEU A 132 -12.68 -5.39 11.47
N VAL A 133 -13.33 -5.76 10.37
CA VAL A 133 -12.66 -5.92 9.08
C VAL A 133 -12.07 -4.60 8.62
N PHE A 134 -12.82 -3.50 8.71
CA PHE A 134 -12.33 -2.17 8.35
C PHE A 134 -11.11 -1.78 9.18
N ALA A 135 -11.16 -1.93 10.51
CA ALA A 135 -10.04 -1.63 11.40
C ALA A 135 -8.82 -2.50 11.09
N LEU A 136 -9.03 -3.79 10.79
CA LEU A 136 -7.96 -4.70 10.39
C LEU A 136 -7.34 -4.30 9.04
N SER A 137 -8.16 -3.96 8.04
CA SER A 137 -7.68 -3.47 6.74
C SER A 137 -6.85 -2.20 6.90
N LEU A 138 -7.28 -1.28 7.78
CA LEU A 138 -6.55 -0.05 8.09
C LEU A 138 -5.21 -0.35 8.77
N LEU A 139 -5.20 -1.27 9.75
CA LEU A 139 -3.98 -1.70 10.42
C LEU A 139 -2.99 -2.35 9.44
N VAL A 140 -3.46 -3.24 8.58
CA VAL A 140 -2.61 -3.86 7.55
C VAL A 140 -2.13 -2.82 6.54
N GLY A 141 -2.99 -1.89 6.11
CA GLY A 141 -2.60 -0.78 5.22
C GLY A 141 -1.56 0.17 5.85
N TYR A 142 -1.53 0.27 7.17
CA TYR A 142 -0.52 1.01 7.92
C TYR A 142 0.80 0.24 8.07
N LEU A 143 0.73 -1.09 8.27
CA LEU A 143 1.91 -1.94 8.53
C LEU A 143 2.60 -2.43 7.25
N VAL A 144 1.89 -2.61 6.14
CA VAL A 144 2.48 -3.07 4.86
C VAL A 144 3.62 -2.16 4.37
N PRO A 145 3.46 -0.81 4.35
CA PRO A 145 4.56 0.05 3.95
C PRO A 145 5.76 0.00 4.91
N ALA A 146 5.53 -0.16 6.22
CA ALA A 146 6.58 -0.36 7.21
C ALA A 146 7.33 -1.68 6.99
N ALA A 147 6.62 -2.76 6.67
CA ALA A 147 7.22 -4.04 6.30
C ALA A 147 8.08 -3.92 5.04
N GLY A 148 7.59 -3.22 4.02
CA GLY A 148 8.33 -2.92 2.80
C GLY A 148 9.59 -2.07 3.06
N ALA A 149 9.49 -1.06 3.92
CA ALA A 149 10.61 -0.22 4.33
C ALA A 149 11.66 -1.03 5.10
N ASN A 150 11.26 -1.84 6.09
CA ASN A 150 12.18 -2.68 6.85
C ASN A 150 12.91 -3.70 5.95
N PHE A 151 12.19 -4.31 5.03
CA PHE A 151 12.77 -5.18 3.99
C PHE A 151 13.78 -4.43 3.12
N ALA A 152 13.44 -3.22 2.66
CA ALA A 152 14.33 -2.42 1.83
C ALA A 152 15.62 -2.03 2.55
N ILE A 153 15.51 -1.68 3.83
CA ILE A 153 16.64 -1.30 4.71
C ILE A 153 17.57 -2.48 4.97
N GLU A 154 17.02 -3.61 5.43
CA GLU A 154 17.81 -4.78 5.83
C GLU A 154 18.27 -5.63 4.64
N GLY A 155 17.61 -5.51 3.48
CA GLY A 155 17.96 -6.24 2.26
C GLY A 155 17.64 -7.75 2.28
N THR A 156 17.12 -8.28 3.38
CA THR A 156 16.77 -9.70 3.55
C THR A 156 15.26 -9.90 3.56
N LEU A 157 14.77 -10.91 2.85
CA LEU A 157 13.32 -11.19 2.76
C LEU A 157 12.69 -11.42 4.16
N SER A 158 13.42 -12.07 5.07
CA SER A 158 12.99 -12.32 6.45
C SER A 158 12.70 -11.05 7.24
N ALA A 159 13.41 -9.96 6.96
CA ALA A 159 13.16 -8.68 7.63
C ALA A 159 11.78 -8.10 7.30
N GLY A 160 11.21 -8.41 6.14
CA GLY A 160 9.82 -8.04 5.80
C GLY A 160 8.76 -8.78 6.64
N PHE A 161 9.17 -9.78 7.42
CA PHE A 161 8.29 -10.60 8.27
C PHE A 161 8.63 -10.51 9.76
N ASP A 162 9.62 -9.72 10.14
CA ASP A 162 9.94 -9.48 11.55
C ASP A 162 8.89 -8.53 12.16
N VAL A 163 7.77 -9.12 12.58
CA VAL A 163 6.60 -8.40 13.11
C VAL A 163 7.01 -7.49 14.27
N ARG A 164 7.90 -7.94 15.15
CA ARG A 164 8.31 -7.16 16.32
C ARG A 164 9.05 -5.90 15.90
N THR A 165 10.02 -6.03 14.99
CA THR A 165 10.79 -4.90 14.48
C THR A 165 9.89 -3.95 13.68
N ILE A 166 9.02 -4.49 12.82
CA ILE A 166 8.08 -3.72 12.01
C ILE A 166 7.12 -2.91 12.88
N VAL A 167 6.48 -3.54 13.86
CA VAL A 167 5.54 -2.86 14.78
C VAL A 167 6.28 -1.81 15.61
N SER A 168 7.48 -2.13 16.12
CA SER A 168 8.26 -1.16 16.89
C SER A 168 8.63 0.08 16.08
N GLY A 169 8.96 -0.06 14.80
CA GLY A 169 9.26 1.08 13.91
C GLY A 169 8.00 1.79 13.41
N ALA A 170 6.91 1.05 13.16
CA ALA A 170 5.66 1.61 12.66
C ALA A 170 4.90 2.42 13.73
N PHE A 171 4.99 2.06 15.01
CA PHE A 171 4.32 2.79 16.10
C PHE A 171 5.20 3.91 16.67
N THR A 172 5.91 4.63 15.79
CA THR A 172 6.72 5.81 16.11
C THR A 172 6.03 7.06 15.58
N GLY A 173 6.29 8.22 16.22
CA GLY A 173 5.70 9.48 15.78
C GLY A 173 6.19 9.89 14.38
N GLU A 174 7.45 9.59 14.09
CA GLU A 174 8.13 9.87 12.83
C GLU A 174 7.48 9.11 11.67
N TYR A 175 7.24 7.81 11.83
CA TYR A 175 6.55 7.03 10.81
C TYR A 175 5.09 7.44 10.65
N ALA A 176 4.38 7.72 11.75
CA ALA A 176 2.99 8.18 11.69
C ALA A 176 2.86 9.49 10.91
N ILE A 177 3.74 10.46 11.15
CA ILE A 177 3.80 11.72 10.39
C ILE A 177 4.10 11.44 8.92
N ALA A 178 5.08 10.59 8.63
CA ALA A 178 5.44 10.27 7.25
C ALA A 178 4.31 9.56 6.49
N TRP A 179 3.58 8.65 7.14
CA TRP A 179 2.43 7.96 6.57
C TRP A 179 1.26 8.94 6.30
N LEU A 180 1.01 9.88 7.21
CA LEU A 180 0.03 10.95 6.98
C LEU A 180 0.43 11.86 5.81
N LEU A 181 1.70 12.27 5.72
CA LEU A 181 2.20 13.05 4.59
C LEU A 181 2.07 12.27 3.28
N ALA A 182 2.33 10.96 3.29
CA ALA A 182 2.14 10.11 2.13
C ALA A 182 0.68 10.07 1.67
N ILE A 183 -0.30 10.06 2.59
CA ILE A 183 -1.71 10.22 2.23
C ILE A 183 -1.98 11.58 1.60
N VAL A 184 -1.47 12.66 2.20
CA VAL A 184 -1.67 14.01 1.65
C VAL A 184 -1.12 14.10 0.22
N VAL A 185 0.08 13.58 -0.02
CA VAL A 185 0.70 13.49 -1.35
C VAL A 185 -0.17 12.64 -2.29
N ALA A 186 -0.57 11.44 -1.87
CA ALA A 186 -1.37 10.54 -2.69
C ALA A 186 -2.73 11.14 -3.04
N VAL A 187 -3.39 11.84 -2.12
CA VAL A 187 -4.68 12.49 -2.38
C VAL A 187 -4.50 13.71 -3.28
N VAL A 188 -3.59 14.63 -2.95
CA VAL A 188 -3.44 15.89 -3.69
C VAL A 188 -2.86 15.65 -5.08
N LEU A 189 -1.67 15.07 -5.16
CA LEU A 189 -0.99 14.84 -6.44
C LEU A 189 -1.56 13.65 -7.19
N GLY A 190 -2.07 12.63 -6.49
CA GLY A 190 -2.75 11.51 -7.15
C GLY A 190 -4.07 11.91 -7.79
N THR A 191 -4.83 12.87 -7.22
CA THR A 191 -6.01 13.44 -7.89
C THR A 191 -5.60 14.16 -9.17
N VAL A 192 -4.55 14.99 -9.12
CA VAL A 192 -4.02 15.69 -10.31
C VAL A 192 -3.55 14.69 -11.37
N GLY A 193 -2.78 13.68 -10.97
CA GLY A 193 -2.33 12.61 -11.86
C GLY A 193 -3.49 11.80 -12.43
N GLY A 194 -4.50 11.49 -11.64
CA GLY A 194 -5.71 10.79 -12.09
C GLY A 194 -6.47 11.58 -13.16
N LEU A 195 -6.71 12.87 -12.95
CA LEU A 195 -7.37 13.74 -13.93
C LEU A 195 -6.55 13.88 -15.22
N LEU A 196 -5.24 14.04 -15.12
CA LEU A 196 -4.35 14.12 -16.27
C LEU A 196 -4.18 12.77 -17.00
N SER A 197 -4.57 11.66 -16.38
CA SER A 197 -4.45 10.33 -17.01
C SER A 197 -5.44 10.15 -18.16
N ILE A 198 -6.49 10.98 -18.22
CA ILE A 198 -7.44 11.04 -19.35
C ILE A 198 -6.71 11.35 -20.67
N ILE A 199 -5.63 12.13 -20.63
CA ILE A 199 -4.81 12.49 -21.80
C ILE A 199 -3.46 11.75 -21.84
N LEU A 200 -3.35 10.62 -21.13
CA LEU A 200 -2.14 9.77 -21.00
C LEU A 200 -0.92 10.41 -20.30
N VAL A 201 -0.93 11.70 -20.00
CA VAL A 201 0.17 12.39 -19.30
C VAL A 201 0.17 12.07 -17.80
N GLY A 202 -1.01 11.84 -17.23
CA GLY A 202 -1.16 11.64 -15.79
C GLY A 202 -0.46 10.41 -15.23
N VAL A 203 -0.15 9.40 -16.05
CA VAL A 203 0.58 8.22 -15.57
C VAL A 203 1.99 8.55 -15.07
N PHE A 204 2.66 9.53 -15.69
CA PHE A 204 3.97 9.99 -15.25
C PHE A 204 3.89 10.71 -13.90
N VAL A 205 2.81 11.46 -13.68
CA VAL A 205 2.51 12.10 -12.40
C VAL A 205 2.22 11.06 -11.34
N LEU A 206 1.42 10.03 -11.67
CA LEU A 206 1.12 8.93 -10.74
C LEU A 206 2.39 8.15 -10.36
N PHE A 207 3.31 7.91 -11.30
CA PHE A 207 4.60 7.31 -11.00
C PHE A 207 5.41 8.19 -10.03
N TYR A 208 5.51 9.50 -10.30
CA TYR A 208 6.16 10.45 -9.40
C TYR A 208 5.56 10.41 -7.99
N VAL A 209 4.22 10.39 -7.89
CA VAL A 209 3.50 10.26 -6.60
C VAL A 209 3.91 9.00 -5.86
N GLN A 210 3.97 7.85 -6.55
CA GLN A 210 4.39 6.61 -5.90
C GLN A 210 5.81 6.73 -5.36
N VAL A 211 6.76 7.23 -6.15
CA VAL A 211 8.16 7.39 -5.68
C VAL A 211 8.24 8.28 -4.43
N THR A 212 7.54 9.42 -4.43
CA THR A 212 7.47 10.31 -3.26
C THR A 212 6.85 9.62 -2.04
N THR A 213 5.78 8.85 -2.24
CA THR A 213 5.13 8.08 -1.16
C THR A 213 6.05 7.01 -0.58
N TYR A 214 6.74 6.23 -1.41
CA TYR A 214 7.72 5.23 -0.96
C TYR A 214 8.91 5.86 -0.25
N TYR A 215 9.39 7.02 -0.72
CA TYR A 215 10.41 7.80 -0.03
C TYR A 215 9.96 8.19 1.38
N LEU A 216 8.74 8.74 1.53
CA LEU A 216 8.20 9.15 2.82
C LEU A 216 8.10 7.97 3.79
N TRP A 217 7.54 6.85 3.35
CA TRP A 217 7.41 5.66 4.19
C TRP A 217 8.77 5.13 4.66
N ALA A 218 9.74 5.01 3.75
CA ALA A 218 11.06 4.51 4.10
C ALA A 218 11.83 5.45 5.03
N ARG A 219 11.78 6.76 4.76
CA ARG A 219 12.45 7.75 5.59
C ARG A 219 11.84 7.82 6.98
N GLY A 220 10.52 7.93 7.08
CA GLY A 220 9.83 7.97 8.38
C GLY A 220 10.04 6.69 9.19
N TYR A 221 10.06 5.53 8.54
CA TYR A 221 10.34 4.27 9.22
C TYR A 221 11.80 4.19 9.69
N ALA A 222 12.76 4.60 8.86
CA ALA A 222 14.18 4.62 9.24
C ALA A 222 14.46 5.57 10.41
N ASP A 223 13.84 6.75 10.40
CA ASP A 223 13.92 7.75 11.46
C ASP A 223 13.35 7.21 12.78
N GLY A 224 12.14 6.65 12.74
CA GLY A 224 11.49 6.09 13.93
C GLY A 224 12.15 4.82 14.47
N ALA A 225 12.70 3.97 13.59
CA ALA A 225 13.39 2.75 14.01
C ALA A 225 14.84 3.00 14.49
N GLY A 226 15.32 4.25 14.47
CA GLY A 226 16.71 4.58 14.83
C GLY A 226 17.75 3.95 13.90
N LYS A 227 17.37 3.66 12.65
CA LYS A 227 18.21 2.98 11.65
C LYS A 227 18.93 3.95 10.71
N GLN A 228 19.01 5.23 11.05
CA GLN A 228 19.85 6.16 10.32
C GLN A 228 21.30 5.71 10.39
N ALA A 229 22.03 5.81 9.28
CA ALA A 229 23.47 5.67 9.30
C ALA A 229 24.02 6.68 10.31
N SER A 230 24.61 6.19 11.40
CA SER A 230 25.38 7.03 12.33
C SER A 230 26.50 7.68 11.53
N TRP A 231 26.39 8.97 11.29
CA TRP A 231 27.49 9.82 10.82
C TRP A 231 28.40 10.20 12.00
#